data_AF-A0A6P0U0U5-F1
#
_entry.id   AF-A0A6P0U0U5-F1
#
_cell.length_a   1.000
_cell.length_b   1.000
_cell.length_c   1.000
_cell.angle_alpha   90.00
_cell.angle_beta   90.00
_cell.angle_gamma   90.00
#
_symmetry.space_group_name_H-M   'P 1'
#
loop_
_entity.id
_entity.type
_entity.pdbx_description
1 polymer ?
#
loop_
_entity_poly.entity_id
_entity_poly.type
_entity_poly.pdbx_seq_one_letter_code
_entity_poly.pdbx_strand_id
1 'polypeptide(L)'
;MTNKILRQEIPSIPPYNYQPTPYLGISKQEVIELRKQYINPVVATYYQQPIMIVEGLMQYVFDETGKYYLDYFAGNERSISRTC
;
A
#
# COMPACT_ATOMS: atom_id res chain seq x y z
N MET A 1 23.59 36.78 -6.98
CA MET A 1 22.12 36.65 -6.96
C MET A 1 21.79 35.17 -6.86
N THR A 2 21.81 34.63 -5.64
CA THR A 2 21.74 33.18 -5.39
C THR A 2 20.28 32.76 -5.36
N ASN A 3 19.85 31.98 -6.35
CA ASN A 3 18.50 31.43 -6.41
C ASN A 3 18.25 30.48 -5.24
N LYS A 4 17.52 30.97 -4.24
CA LYS A 4 16.99 30.19 -3.13
C LYS A 4 15.81 29.38 -3.66
N ILE A 5 16.11 28.22 -4.27
CA ILE A 5 15.09 27.24 -4.65
C ILE A 5 14.39 26.84 -3.35
N LEU A 6 13.14 27.27 -3.20
CA LEU A 6 12.27 26.90 -2.09
C LEU A 6 12.10 25.38 -2.13
N ARG A 7 12.82 24.67 -1.27
CA ARG A 7 12.55 23.26 -0.98
C ARG A 7 11.21 23.23 -0.25
N GLN A 8 10.14 22.96 -0.99
CA GLN A 8 8.84 22.71 -0.38
C GLN A 8 9.00 21.42 0.44
N GLU A 9 8.86 21.54 1.77
CA GLU A 9 8.92 20.37 2.64
C GLU A 9 7.77 19.44 2.24
N ILE A 10 8.12 18.20 1.89
CA ILE A 10 7.14 17.20 1.50
C ILE A 10 6.34 16.88 2.77
N PRO A 11 5.02 17.12 2.79
CA PRO A 11 4.21 16.83 3.97
C PRO A 11 4.37 15.35 4.32
N SER A 12 4.79 15.07 5.55
CA SER A 12 4.92 13.71 6.06
C SER A 12 3.57 13.20 6.56
N ILE A 13 3.34 11.90 6.40
CA ILE A 13 2.17 11.23 6.96
C ILE A 13 2.32 11.28 8.49
N PRO A 14 1.27 11.65 9.25
CA PRO A 14 1.35 11.69 10.71
C PRO A 14 1.75 10.32 11.28
N PRO A 15 2.47 10.29 12.41
CA PRO A 15 2.91 9.03 13.00
C PRO A 15 1.69 8.17 13.36
N TYR A 16 1.67 6.95 12.82
CA TYR A 16 0.65 5.95 13.12
C TYR A 16 1.28 4.87 13.99
N ASN A 17 0.68 4.59 15.16
CA ASN A 17 1.23 3.70 16.18
C ASN A 17 0.82 2.23 16.01
N TYR A 18 0.10 1.91 14.95
CA TYR A 18 -0.33 0.56 14.66
C TYR A 18 0.79 -0.24 13.99
N GLN A 19 0.98 -1.47 14.45
CA GLN A 19 1.91 -2.41 13.83
C GLN A 19 1.08 -3.50 13.14
N PRO A 20 1.17 -3.62 11.81
CA PRO A 20 0.44 -4.66 11.09
C PRO A 20 0.98 -6.04 11.46
N THR A 21 0.13 -7.06 11.32
CA THR A 21 0.56 -8.44 11.55
C THR A 21 1.55 -8.84 10.45
N PRO A 22 2.73 -9.42 10.77
CA PRO A 22 3.67 -9.87 9.75
C PRO A 22 3.02 -10.83 8.76
N TYR A 23 3.15 -10.53 7.47
CA TYR A 23 2.62 -11.39 6.42
C TYR A 23 3.49 -12.65 6.28
N LEU A 24 2.90 -13.82 6.52
CA LEU A 24 3.56 -15.14 6.45
C LEU A 24 3.21 -15.93 5.18
N GLY A 25 2.55 -15.30 4.22
CA GLY A 25 2.08 -15.97 3.01
C GLY A 25 3.14 -16.10 1.93
N ILE A 26 2.65 -16.42 0.73
CA ILE A 26 3.46 -16.57 -0.48
C ILE A 26 4.20 -15.29 -0.85
N SER A 27 5.39 -15.44 -1.39
CA SER A 27 6.22 -14.29 -1.73
C SER A 27 5.60 -13.44 -2.84
N LYS A 28 6.01 -12.17 -2.90
CA LYS A 28 5.56 -11.25 -3.96
C LYS A 28 5.86 -11.72 -5.38
N GLN A 29 7.00 -12.38 -5.56
CA GLN A 29 7.39 -12.92 -6.86
C GLN A 29 6.45 -14.05 -7.28
N GLU A 30 6.14 -14.98 -6.36
CA GLU A 30 5.21 -16.07 -6.62
C GLU A 30 3.80 -15.55 -6.92
N VAL A 31 3.32 -14.53 -6.21
CA VAL A 31 2.02 -13.90 -6.51
C VAL A 31 1.98 -13.31 -7.92
N ILE A 32 3.06 -12.69 -8.37
CA ILE A 32 3.14 -12.13 -9.73
C ILE A 32 3.06 -13.25 -10.78
N GLU A 33 3.77 -14.36 -10.57
CA GLU A 33 3.73 -15.49 -11.49
C GLU A 33 2.35 -16.18 -11.51
N LEU A 34 1.73 -16.36 -10.34
CA LEU A 34 0.36 -16.87 -10.25
C LEU A 34 -0.63 -15.93 -10.95
N ARG A 35 -0.48 -14.62 -10.80
CA ARG A 35 -1.32 -13.65 -11.53
C ARG A 35 -1.17 -13.80 -13.04
N LYS A 36 0.04 -13.96 -13.55
CA LYS A 36 0.27 -14.20 -15.00
C LYS A 36 -0.34 -15.52 -15.47
N GLN A 37 -0.30 -16.56 -14.63
CA GLN A 37 -0.80 -17.88 -14.96
C GLN A 37 -2.34 -17.97 -14.95
N TYR A 38 -2.98 -17.33 -13.97
CA TYR A 38 -4.42 -17.52 -13.70
C TYR A 38 -5.30 -16.31 -14.05
N ILE A 39 -4.75 -15.10 -14.18
CA ILE A 39 -5.52 -13.89 -14.48
C ILE A 39 -5.42 -13.58 -15.97
N ASN A 40 -6.55 -13.18 -16.56
CA ASN A 40 -6.62 -12.74 -17.96
C ASN A 40 -5.68 -11.53 -18.17
N PRO A 41 -4.83 -11.54 -19.22
CA PRO A 41 -3.87 -10.46 -19.50
C PRO A 41 -4.50 -9.07 -19.72
N VAL A 42 -5.80 -8.99 -19.99
CA VAL A 42 -6.54 -7.71 -20.08
C VAL A 42 -6.61 -6.99 -18.73
N VAL A 43 -6.58 -7.74 -17.61
CA VAL A 43 -6.53 -7.18 -16.25
C VAL A 43 -5.06 -6.92 -15.88
N ALA A 44 -4.50 -5.87 -16.48
CA ALA A 44 -3.12 -5.49 -16.25
C ALA A 44 -2.93 -4.80 -14.89
N THR A 45 -1.74 -4.96 -14.30
CA THR A 45 -1.32 -4.15 -13.16
C THR A 45 -1.09 -2.71 -13.59
N TYR A 46 -1.73 -1.77 -12.89
CA TYR A 46 -1.62 -0.33 -13.18
C TYR A 46 -0.18 0.21 -13.00
N TYR A 47 0.58 -0.38 -12.07
CA TYR A 47 1.96 0.00 -11.78
C TYR A 47 2.96 -0.99 -12.39
N GLN A 48 4.11 -0.46 -12.84
CA GLN A 48 5.22 -1.27 -13.37
C GLN A 48 5.74 -2.26 -12.33
N GLN A 49 5.92 -1.78 -11.09
CA GLN A 49 6.19 -2.63 -9.93
C GLN A 49 4.92 -2.75 -9.10
N PRO A 50 4.21 -3.90 -9.15
CA PRO A 50 3.00 -4.05 -8.38
C PRO A 50 3.31 -4.01 -6.88
N ILE A 51 2.45 -3.32 -6.15
CA ILE A 51 2.49 -3.25 -4.69
C ILE A 51 1.60 -4.37 -4.14
N MET A 52 2.06 -5.08 -3.12
CA MET A 52 1.27 -6.13 -2.47
C MET A 52 0.72 -5.58 -1.17
N ILE A 53 -0.56 -5.21 -1.19
CA ILE A 53 -1.27 -4.80 0.02
C ILE A 53 -1.70 -6.06 0.77
N VAL A 54 -1.27 -6.20 2.02
CA VAL A 54 -1.55 -7.38 2.87
C VAL A 54 -2.61 -7.08 3.93
N GLU A 55 -2.70 -5.83 4.36
CA GLU A 55 -3.62 -5.42 5.43
C GLU A 55 -4.12 -3.99 5.18
N GLY A 56 -5.32 -3.68 5.65
CA GLY A 56 -5.88 -2.33 5.65
C GLY A 56 -6.49 -2.01 7.01
N LEU A 57 -6.21 -0.81 7.52
CA LEU A 57 -6.79 -0.29 8.75
C LEU A 57 -7.23 1.16 8.55
N MET A 58 -8.55 1.38 8.53
CA MET A 58 -9.17 2.68 8.28
C MET A 58 -8.66 3.32 6.99
N GLN A 59 -7.99 4.47 7.06
CA GLN A 59 -7.43 5.21 5.92
C GLN A 59 -6.05 4.71 5.47
N TYR A 60 -5.48 3.70 6.15
CA TYR A 60 -4.13 3.22 5.86
C TYR A 60 -4.15 1.80 5.30
N VAL A 61 -3.32 1.56 4.30
CA VAL A 61 -3.04 0.23 3.75
C VAL A 61 -1.58 -0.12 3.98
N PHE A 62 -1.30 -1.39 4.26
CA PHE A 62 0.01 -1.91 4.62
C PHE A 62 0.50 -2.89 3.56
N ASP A 63 1.78 -2.74 3.22
CA ASP A 63 2.49 -3.65 2.32
C ASP A 63 3.04 -4.87 3.07
N GLU A 64 3.50 -5.86 2.32
CA GLU A 64 4.20 -7.05 2.82
C GLU A 64 5.43 -6.72 3.69
N THR A 65 6.01 -5.54 3.49
CA THR A 65 7.20 -5.05 4.22
C THR A 65 6.85 -4.29 5.51
N GLY A 66 5.56 -4.06 5.79
CA GLY A 66 5.09 -3.25 6.92
C GLY A 66 5.08 -1.74 6.65
N LYS A 67 5.42 -1.30 5.43
CA LYS A 67 5.24 0.10 5.02
C LYS A 67 3.76 0.41 4.86
N TYR A 68 3.33 1.57 5.35
CA TYR A 68 1.96 2.04 5.23
C TYR A 68 1.80 3.19 4.23
N TYR A 69 0.64 3.24 3.60
CA TYR A 69 0.25 4.25 2.63
C TYR A 69 -1.12 4.81 3.00
N LEU A 70 -1.32 6.10 2.75
CA LEU A 70 -2.63 6.73 2.87
C LEU A 70 -3.46 6.37 1.63
N ASP A 71 -4.59 5.71 1.83
CA ASP A 71 -5.56 5.45 0.77
C ASP A 71 -6.40 6.71 0.53
N TYR A 72 -5.96 7.54 -0.43
CA TYR A 72 -6.64 8.78 -0.81
C TYR A 72 -7.85 8.55 -1.72
N PHE A 73 -7.97 7.37 -2.34
CA PHE A 73 -9.06 7.06 -3.24
C PHE A 73 -10.31 6.55 -2.51
N ALA A 74 -10.25 6.47 -1.17
CA ALA A 74 -11.40 6.36 -0.26
C ALA A 74 -12.53 5.52 -0.85
N GLY A 75 -12.35 4.19 -0.83
CA GLY A 75 -13.51 3.31 -0.91
C GLY A 75 -14.48 3.71 0.20
N ASN A 76 -15.66 4.20 -0.17
CA ASN A 76 -16.70 4.62 0.75
C ASN A 76 -17.30 3.42 1.51
N GLU A 77 -16.55 2.72 2.35
CA GLU A 77 -17.11 1.88 3.42
C GLU A 77 -16.06 1.39 4.41
N ARG A 78 -16.34 1.72 5.68
CA ARG A 78 -15.98 1.02 6.91
C ARG A 78 -14.50 0.76 7.18
N SER A 79 -14.01 1.59 8.11
CA SER A 79 -13.22 1.14 9.26
C SER A 79 -13.73 -0.20 9.83
N ILE A 80 -13.20 -1.31 9.34
CA ILE A 80 -13.17 -2.57 10.09
C ILE A 80 -12.07 -2.44 11.14
N SER A 81 -12.36 -1.69 12.20
CA SER A 81 -11.75 -2.00 13.49
C SER A 81 -12.18 -3.43 13.78
N ARG A 82 -11.22 -4.36 13.84
CA ARG A 82 -11.44 -5.69 14.41
C ARG A 82 -11.95 -5.48 15.84
N THR A 83 -13.26 -5.41 16.00
CA THR A 83 -13.90 -5.65 17.28
C THR A 83 -14.01 -7.16 17.37
N CYS A 84 -13.23 -7.70 18.32
CA CYS A 84 -13.38 -8.97 19.04
C CYS A 84 -14.00 -10.15 18.29
#